data_AF-A0A940WHX0-F1
#
_entry.id   AF-A0A940WHX0-F1
#
_cell.length_a   1.000
_cell.length_b   1.000
_cell.length_c   1.000
_cell.angle_alpha   90.00
_cell.angle_beta   90.00
_cell.angle_gamma   90.00
#
_symmetry.space_group_name_H-M   'P 1'
#
loop_
_entity.id
_entity.type
_entity.pdbx_description
1 polymer ?
#
loop_
_entity_poly.entity_id
_entity_poly.type
_entity_poly.pdbx_seq_one_letter_code
_entity_poly.pdbx_strand_id
1 'polypeptide(L)'
;MKIRKGLLLAILVVGFSPSSAGAAPAEPAPATIRGACDVAFLITSTLHDVPGSARCLPFAAVLARDAAGRQVIPSVEVDVPVAGMDTRNTTRDGKMREMFLSERFPRIHAAAQDVDVERLRVETGKGREGNASIDLLLRIRDIERKVRASASNLKESGEQVTFDLEFPVSLGEFDLKAPTVLGIIRVGDKVSVKATFTLTLSRSR
;
A
#
# COMPACT_ATOMS: atom_id res chain seq x y z
N MET A 1 15.59 -89.21 29.34
CA MET A 1 14.41 -88.52 29.94
C MET A 1 14.90 -87.84 31.21
N LYS A 2 14.79 -86.54 31.51
CA LYS A 2 13.96 -85.42 31.02
C LYS A 2 14.73 -84.10 31.22
N ILE A 3 14.46 -83.15 30.35
CA ILE A 3 14.96 -81.77 30.24
C ILE A 3 14.25 -80.82 31.24
N ARG A 4 14.88 -79.71 31.65
CA ARG A 4 14.37 -78.29 31.68
C ARG A 4 15.39 -77.41 32.45
N LYS A 5 16.08 -76.42 31.85
CA LYS A 5 15.72 -75.13 31.21
C LYS A 5 15.29 -74.02 32.17
N GLY A 6 15.96 -72.86 32.05
CA GLY A 6 15.50 -71.51 32.41
C GLY A 6 16.14 -70.98 33.70
N LEU A 7 16.56 -69.73 33.85
CA LEU A 7 16.30 -68.50 33.09
C LEU A 7 17.31 -67.44 33.59
N LEU A 8 18.14 -66.87 32.71
CA LEU A 8 19.05 -65.75 33.02
C LEU A 8 18.29 -64.44 32.77
N LEU A 9 18.12 -63.63 33.82
CA LEU A 9 17.47 -62.33 33.79
C LEU A 9 18.51 -61.26 33.41
N ALA A 10 18.46 -60.77 32.17
CA ALA A 10 19.28 -59.64 31.72
C ALA A 10 18.53 -58.33 31.98
N ILE A 11 19.04 -57.51 32.89
CA ILE A 11 18.54 -56.16 33.17
C ILE A 11 19.12 -55.22 32.11
N LEU A 12 18.28 -54.77 31.19
CA LEU A 12 18.60 -53.75 30.18
C LEU A 12 18.39 -52.37 30.81
N VAL A 13 19.47 -51.68 31.18
CA VAL A 13 19.44 -50.28 31.63
C VAL A 13 19.37 -49.40 30.39
N VAL A 14 18.18 -48.90 30.05
CA VAL A 14 17.98 -47.90 29.00
C VAL A 14 18.39 -46.54 29.56
N GLY A 15 19.55 -46.05 29.14
CA GLY A 15 20.00 -44.70 29.45
C GLY A 15 19.12 -43.67 28.75
N PHE A 16 18.33 -42.92 29.53
CA PHE A 16 17.63 -41.74 29.06
C PHE A 16 18.63 -40.58 28.96
N SER A 17 19.10 -40.30 27.74
CA SER A 17 19.79 -39.04 27.44
C SER A 17 18.76 -37.91 27.44
N PRO A 18 18.93 -36.83 28.23
CA PRO A 18 18.08 -35.66 28.14
C PRO A 18 18.31 -35.00 26.78
N SER A 19 17.32 -35.09 25.88
CA SER A 19 17.28 -34.31 24.65
C SER A 19 17.30 -32.83 25.03
N SER A 20 18.40 -32.16 24.72
CA SER A 20 18.49 -30.71 24.70
C SER A 20 17.47 -30.19 23.68
N ALA A 21 16.31 -29.75 24.17
CA ALA A 21 15.35 -29.02 23.36
C ALA A 21 16.02 -27.71 22.91
N GLY A 22 16.55 -27.71 21.68
CA GLY A 22 17.10 -26.52 21.07
C GLY A 22 16.02 -25.45 21.05
N ALA A 23 16.27 -24.33 21.73
CA ALA A 23 15.40 -23.17 21.69
C ALA A 23 15.22 -22.77 20.23
N ALA A 24 13.97 -22.78 19.75
CA ALA A 24 13.65 -22.30 18.42
C ALA A 24 14.11 -20.84 18.30
N PRO A 25 14.78 -20.45 17.19
CA PRO A 25 15.21 -19.08 16.99
C PRO A 25 14.01 -18.14 17.13
N ALA A 26 14.13 -17.14 17.99
CA ALA A 26 13.09 -16.13 18.19
C ALA A 26 12.82 -15.42 16.87
N GLU A 27 11.54 -15.36 16.49
CA GLU A 27 11.11 -14.71 15.26
C GLU A 27 11.43 -13.20 15.36
N PRO A 28 12.11 -12.60 14.36
CA PRO A 28 12.45 -11.19 14.42
C PRO A 28 11.18 -10.34 14.49
N ALA A 29 11.17 -9.38 15.40
CA ALA A 29 10.04 -8.50 15.61
C ALA A 29 9.64 -7.76 14.32
N PRO A 30 8.33 -7.55 14.06
CA PRO A 30 7.87 -6.86 12.87
C PRO A 30 8.40 -5.42 12.84
N ALA A 31 8.81 -4.97 11.66
CA ALA A 31 9.27 -3.60 11.48
C ALA A 31 8.07 -2.67 11.21
N THR A 32 8.16 -1.43 11.69
CA THR A 32 7.12 -0.41 11.44
C THR A 32 7.55 0.49 10.29
N ILE A 33 6.63 0.78 9.38
CA ILE A 33 6.78 1.76 8.32
C ILE A 33 6.03 3.03 8.74
N ARG A 34 6.65 4.19 8.61
CA ARG A 34 5.98 5.50 8.66
C ARG A 34 6.04 6.13 7.28
N GLY A 35 4.92 6.67 6.81
CA GLY A 35 4.81 7.18 5.46
C GLY A 35 4.18 8.56 5.38
N ALA A 36 4.54 9.27 4.31
CA ALA A 36 3.88 10.47 3.82
C ALA A 36 3.88 10.45 2.30
N CYS A 37 3.03 11.27 1.69
CA CYS A 37 2.93 11.33 0.24
C CYS A 37 2.44 12.69 -0.26
N ASP A 38 2.99 13.10 -1.39
CA ASP A 38 2.51 14.22 -2.18
C ASP A 38 1.78 13.66 -3.41
N VAL A 39 0.63 14.24 -3.75
CA VAL A 39 -0.22 13.80 -4.85
C VAL A 39 -0.26 14.92 -5.88
N ALA A 40 0.09 14.61 -7.12
CA ALA A 40 -0.18 15.43 -8.28
C ALA A 40 -1.32 14.79 -9.09
N PHE A 41 -2.23 15.61 -9.59
CA PHE A 41 -3.29 15.14 -10.47
C PHE A 41 -3.43 16.06 -11.69
N LEU A 42 -3.81 15.48 -12.81
CA LEU A 42 -4.02 16.18 -14.07
C LEU A 42 -5.43 15.91 -14.57
N ILE A 43 -6.21 16.99 -14.72
CA ILE A 43 -7.57 16.96 -15.22
C ILE A 43 -7.52 17.46 -16.67
N THR A 44 -7.79 16.60 -17.63
CA THR A 44 -7.87 17.02 -19.05
C THR A 44 -9.21 17.68 -19.32
N SER A 45 -9.21 18.82 -20.02
CA SER A 45 -10.43 19.47 -20.50
C SER A 45 -10.35 19.72 -22.00
N THR A 46 -11.46 20.10 -22.62
CA THR A 46 -11.50 20.44 -24.06
C THR A 46 -10.60 21.61 -24.45
N LEU A 47 -10.16 22.45 -23.50
CA LEU A 47 -9.35 23.64 -23.76
C LEU A 47 -7.88 23.47 -23.36
N HIS A 48 -7.62 23.00 -22.15
CA HIS A 48 -6.28 22.77 -21.61
C HIS A 48 -6.32 21.77 -20.46
N ASP A 49 -5.17 21.17 -20.17
CA ASP A 49 -5.01 20.37 -18.97
C ASP A 49 -4.91 21.27 -17.73
N VAL A 50 -5.58 20.84 -16.66
CA VAL A 50 -5.59 21.53 -15.38
C VAL A 50 -4.80 20.71 -14.37
N PRO A 51 -3.61 21.17 -13.94
CA PRO A 51 -2.88 20.50 -12.89
C PRO A 51 -3.48 20.83 -11.52
N GLY A 52 -3.33 19.91 -10.58
CA GLY A 52 -3.53 20.18 -9.18
C GLY A 52 -2.67 19.27 -8.30
N SER A 53 -2.68 19.59 -7.02
CA SER A 53 -1.89 18.91 -6.01
C SER A 53 -2.66 18.70 -4.72
N ALA A 54 -2.27 17.70 -3.95
CA ALA A 54 -2.72 17.44 -2.59
C ALA A 54 -1.59 16.77 -1.80
N ARG A 55 -1.79 16.60 -0.49
CA ARG A 55 -0.88 15.87 0.38
C ARG A 55 -1.68 14.90 1.25
N CYS A 56 -1.23 13.66 1.40
CA CYS A 56 -1.88 12.76 2.34
C CYS A 56 -1.53 13.08 3.79
N LEU A 57 -2.39 12.65 4.71
CA LEU A 57 -2.06 12.57 6.11
C LEU A 57 -0.89 11.58 6.31
N PRO A 58 0.01 11.82 7.28
CA PRO A 58 0.98 10.82 7.68
C PRO A 58 0.29 9.51 8.07
N PHE A 59 0.87 8.40 7.67
CA PHE A 59 0.33 7.07 7.93
C PHE A 59 1.41 6.11 8.46
N ALA A 60 0.98 4.95 8.95
CA ALA A 60 1.87 3.89 9.37
C ALA A 60 1.38 2.54 8.83
N ALA A 61 2.30 1.62 8.63
CA ALA A 61 2.02 0.25 8.25
C ALA A 61 3.00 -0.70 8.93
N VAL A 62 2.67 -2.00 8.94
CA VAL A 62 3.54 -3.04 9.48
C VAL A 62 4.19 -3.78 8.31
N LEU A 63 5.51 -3.93 8.38
CA LEU A 63 6.26 -4.86 7.54
C LEU A 63 6.35 -6.19 8.28
N ALA A 64 5.63 -7.19 7.76
CA ALA A 64 5.55 -8.52 8.32
C ALA A 64 6.25 -9.55 7.42
N ARG A 65 6.30 -10.79 7.90
CA ARG A 65 6.60 -11.96 7.06
C ARG A 65 5.34 -12.80 6.93
N ASP A 66 5.07 -13.29 5.72
CA ASP A 66 4.00 -14.26 5.51
C ASP A 66 4.45 -15.69 5.90
N ALA A 67 3.55 -16.67 5.78
CA ALA A 67 3.85 -18.07 6.09
C ALA A 67 4.96 -18.69 5.22
N ALA A 68 5.27 -18.08 4.06
CA ALA A 68 6.37 -18.46 3.18
C ALA A 68 7.67 -17.70 3.50
N GLY A 69 7.68 -16.86 4.54
CA GLY A 69 8.81 -16.04 4.96
C GLY A 69 9.04 -14.78 4.12
N ARG A 70 8.15 -14.46 3.18
CA ARG A 70 8.26 -13.28 2.29
C ARG A 70 7.90 -12.02 3.04
N GLN A 71 8.57 -10.91 2.72
CA GLN A 71 8.22 -9.60 3.28
C GLN A 71 6.92 -9.09 2.66
N VAL A 72 5.93 -8.84 3.51
CA VAL A 72 4.61 -8.36 3.10
C VAL A 72 4.18 -7.17 3.94
N ILE A 73 3.39 -6.28 3.33
CA ILE A 73 2.59 -5.28 4.07
C ILE A 73 1.15 -5.80 4.05
N PRO A 74 0.64 -6.39 5.16
CA PRO A 74 -0.68 -7.00 5.18
C PRO A 74 -1.79 -5.99 4.90
N SER A 75 -1.64 -4.78 5.41
CA SER A 75 -2.55 -3.67 5.16
C SER A 75 -1.83 -2.34 5.32
N VAL A 76 -2.18 -1.38 4.47
CA VAL A 76 -1.81 0.02 4.59
C VAL A 76 -2.99 0.88 4.13
N GLU A 77 -3.24 1.95 4.88
CA GLU A 77 -4.29 2.92 4.61
C GLU A 77 -3.69 4.32 4.49
N VAL A 78 -4.19 5.08 3.52
CA VAL A 78 -3.73 6.44 3.21
C VAL A 78 -4.95 7.34 3.03
N ASP A 79 -4.97 8.47 3.73
CA ASP A 79 -6.04 9.46 3.63
C ASP A 79 -5.52 10.77 3.02
N VAL A 80 -6.24 11.30 2.04
CA VAL A 80 -5.98 12.62 1.44
C VAL A 80 -7.10 13.59 1.84
N PRO A 81 -6.81 14.65 2.61
CA PRO A 81 -7.81 15.66 2.94
C PRO A 81 -8.26 16.42 1.70
N VAL A 82 -9.56 16.44 1.43
CA VAL A 82 -10.14 17.16 0.29
C VAL A 82 -9.92 18.67 0.40
N ALA A 83 -9.94 19.19 1.62
CA ALA A 83 -9.70 20.61 1.89
C ALA A 83 -8.30 21.09 1.46
N GLY A 84 -7.32 20.18 1.42
CA GLY A 84 -5.94 20.47 1.02
C GLY A 84 -5.65 20.33 -0.47
N MET A 85 -6.67 20.03 -1.30
CA MET A 85 -6.52 19.97 -2.75
C MET A 85 -6.44 21.38 -3.33
N ASP A 86 -5.44 21.61 -4.19
CA ASP A 86 -5.11 22.91 -4.76
C ASP A 86 -4.84 22.80 -6.26
N THR A 87 -5.59 23.56 -7.05
CA THR A 87 -5.40 23.70 -8.50
C THR A 87 -4.81 25.06 -8.88
N ARG A 88 -4.33 25.83 -7.90
CA ARG A 88 -3.93 27.24 -8.01
C ARG A 88 -5.06 28.15 -8.49
N ASN A 89 -6.30 27.79 -8.18
CA ASN A 89 -7.49 28.57 -8.53
C ASN A 89 -8.57 28.37 -7.47
N THR A 90 -8.71 29.34 -6.57
CA THR A 90 -9.58 29.27 -5.40
C THR A 90 -11.05 28.97 -5.74
N THR A 91 -11.56 29.52 -6.85
CA THR A 91 -12.92 29.25 -7.34
C THR A 91 -13.07 27.80 -7.78
N ARG A 92 -12.09 27.25 -8.51
CA ARG A 92 -12.09 25.84 -8.94
C ARG A 92 -11.93 24.91 -7.74
N ASP A 93 -11.08 25.26 -6.78
CA ASP A 93 -10.89 24.49 -5.56
C ASP A 93 -12.19 24.45 -4.73
N GLY A 94 -12.93 25.57 -4.67
CA GLY A 94 -14.26 25.64 -4.09
C GLY A 94 -15.24 24.66 -4.74
N LYS A 95 -15.34 24.70 -6.07
CA LYS A 95 -16.19 23.78 -6.84
C LYS A 95 -15.77 22.31 -6.68
N MET A 96 -14.48 22.03 -6.57
CA MET A 96 -13.98 20.69 -6.29
C MET A 96 -14.42 20.22 -4.91
N ARG A 97 -14.27 21.06 -3.86
CA ARG A 97 -14.73 20.75 -2.51
C ARG A 97 -16.24 20.49 -2.45
N GLU A 98 -17.03 21.24 -3.21
CA GLU A 98 -18.47 21.02 -3.37
C GLU A 98 -18.76 19.68 -4.07
N MET A 99 -18.08 19.38 -5.18
CA MET A 99 -18.22 18.12 -5.93
C MET A 99 -17.92 16.89 -5.07
N PHE A 100 -16.87 16.96 -4.24
CA PHE A 100 -16.52 15.90 -3.28
C PHE A 100 -17.43 15.88 -2.05
N LEU A 101 -18.35 16.83 -1.89
CA LEU A 101 -19.18 17.01 -0.70
C LEU A 101 -18.31 17.04 0.58
N SER A 102 -17.24 17.84 0.55
CA SER A 102 -16.13 17.79 1.52
C SER A 102 -16.55 18.00 2.98
N GLU A 103 -17.66 18.65 3.26
CA GLU A 103 -18.21 18.77 4.63
C GLU A 103 -18.69 17.43 5.18
N ARG A 104 -19.25 16.57 4.32
CA ARG A 104 -19.71 15.21 4.68
C ARG A 104 -18.63 14.16 4.48
N PHE A 105 -17.78 14.32 3.47
CA PHE A 105 -16.70 13.41 3.12
C PHE A 105 -15.37 14.16 3.04
N PRO A 106 -14.74 14.46 4.20
CA PRO A 106 -13.57 15.34 4.25
C PRO A 106 -12.29 14.71 3.70
N ARG A 107 -12.30 13.40 3.41
CA ARG A 107 -11.13 12.61 3.03
C ARG A 107 -11.44 11.71 1.85
N ILE A 108 -10.47 11.59 0.94
CA ILE A 108 -10.36 10.48 0.01
C ILE A 108 -9.51 9.41 0.68
N HIS A 109 -9.94 8.16 0.63
CA HIS A 109 -9.28 7.05 1.32
C HIS A 109 -8.76 6.04 0.31
N ALA A 110 -7.53 5.57 0.48
CA ALA A 110 -6.94 4.50 -0.31
C ALA A 110 -6.38 3.43 0.62
N ALA A 111 -6.63 2.16 0.30
CA ALA A 111 -6.06 1.03 1.01
C ALA A 111 -5.37 0.07 0.04
N ALA A 112 -4.31 -0.57 0.49
CA ALA A 112 -3.69 -1.71 -0.18
C ALA A 112 -3.56 -2.86 0.83
N GLN A 113 -3.64 -4.09 0.33
CA GLN A 113 -3.58 -5.31 1.13
C GLN A 113 -2.56 -6.27 0.52
N ASP A 114 -1.92 -7.06 1.39
CA ASP A 114 -1.00 -8.14 1.02
C ASP A 114 0.06 -7.73 -0.01
N VAL A 115 0.66 -6.55 0.17
CA VAL A 115 1.67 -6.02 -0.75
C VAL A 115 2.96 -6.82 -0.61
N ASP A 116 3.32 -7.59 -1.64
CA ASP A 116 4.58 -8.32 -1.74
C ASP A 116 5.72 -7.36 -2.07
N VAL A 117 6.53 -7.05 -1.06
CA VAL A 117 7.59 -6.02 -1.15
C VAL A 117 8.72 -6.45 -2.08
N GLU A 118 9.10 -7.73 -2.02
CA GLU A 118 10.19 -8.26 -2.84
C GLU A 118 9.78 -8.31 -4.32
N ARG A 119 8.55 -8.73 -4.59
CA ARG A 119 8.00 -8.68 -5.95
C ARG A 119 8.00 -7.26 -6.48
N LEU A 120 7.55 -6.29 -5.70
CA LEU A 120 7.53 -4.88 -6.10
C LEU A 120 8.94 -4.37 -6.43
N ARG A 121 9.93 -4.66 -5.58
CA ARG A 121 11.34 -4.34 -5.81
C ARG A 121 11.84 -4.90 -7.14
N VAL A 122 11.63 -6.20 -7.37
CA VAL A 122 12.09 -6.89 -8.58
C VAL A 122 11.41 -6.34 -9.83
N GLU A 123 10.10 -6.11 -9.78
CA GLU A 123 9.35 -5.61 -10.93
C GLU A 123 9.71 -4.15 -11.24
N THR A 124 9.88 -3.28 -10.24
CA THR A 124 10.27 -1.88 -10.48
C THR A 124 11.72 -1.76 -10.94
N GLY A 125 12.60 -2.65 -10.49
CA GLY A 125 14.01 -2.69 -10.90
C GLY A 125 14.23 -3.02 -12.39
N LYS A 126 13.23 -3.57 -13.08
CA LYS A 126 13.25 -3.83 -14.53
C LYS A 126 13.03 -2.58 -15.39
N GLY A 127 12.87 -1.40 -14.78
CA GLY A 127 12.72 -0.13 -15.50
C GLY A 127 11.50 -0.15 -16.42
N ARG A 128 11.66 0.25 -17.69
CA ARG A 128 10.57 0.32 -18.68
C ARG A 128 9.98 -1.03 -19.08
N GLU A 129 10.69 -2.13 -18.80
CA GLU A 129 10.21 -3.49 -19.06
C GLU A 129 9.45 -4.09 -17.85
N GLY A 130 9.52 -3.40 -16.70
CA GLY A 130 8.81 -3.78 -15.48
C GLY A 130 7.33 -3.42 -15.52
N ASN A 131 6.47 -4.31 -15.02
CA ASN A 131 5.04 -4.05 -14.82
C ASN A 131 4.69 -4.12 -13.31
N ALA A 132 5.47 -3.40 -12.50
CA ALA A 132 5.22 -3.31 -11.08
C ALA A 132 3.86 -2.64 -10.86
N SER A 133 2.91 -3.39 -10.29
CA SER A 133 1.57 -2.89 -10.05
C SER A 133 1.06 -3.24 -8.66
N ILE A 134 0.27 -2.33 -8.11
CA ILE A 134 -0.39 -2.47 -6.82
C ILE A 134 -1.89 -2.26 -7.05
N ASP A 135 -2.70 -3.22 -6.62
CA ASP A 135 -4.15 -3.04 -6.60
C ASP A 135 -4.53 -2.24 -5.34
N LEU A 136 -5.22 -1.12 -5.55
CA LEU A 136 -5.69 -0.20 -4.53
C LEU A 136 -7.20 -0.31 -4.40
N LEU A 137 -7.70 -0.23 -3.17
CA LEU A 137 -9.09 0.02 -2.87
C LEU A 137 -9.24 1.53 -2.62
N LEU A 138 -9.76 2.25 -3.61
CA LEU A 138 -9.94 3.69 -3.56
C LEU A 138 -11.39 4.00 -3.21
N ARG A 139 -11.60 4.81 -2.18
CA ARG A 139 -12.90 5.30 -1.77
C ARG A 139 -12.95 6.82 -1.86
N ILE A 140 -13.89 7.30 -2.65
CA ILE A 140 -14.20 8.72 -2.80
C ILE A 140 -15.67 8.89 -2.46
N ARG A 141 -15.96 9.79 -1.51
CA ARG A 141 -17.28 9.90 -0.88
C ARG A 141 -17.70 8.56 -0.26
N ASP A 142 -18.87 8.06 -0.64
CA ASP A 142 -19.50 6.81 -0.23
C ASP A 142 -19.28 5.67 -1.23
N ILE A 143 -18.47 5.89 -2.28
CA ILE A 143 -18.23 4.91 -3.34
C ILE A 143 -16.80 4.40 -3.28
N GLU A 144 -16.66 3.08 -3.33
CA GLU A 144 -15.39 2.37 -3.30
C GLU A 144 -15.18 1.57 -4.59
N ARG A 145 -13.97 1.62 -5.14
CA ARG A 145 -13.58 0.94 -6.38
C ARG A 145 -12.16 0.38 -6.26
N LYS A 146 -11.93 -0.74 -6.95
CA LYS A 146 -10.57 -1.24 -7.15
C LYS A 146 -9.92 -0.47 -8.30
N VAL A 147 -8.72 0.04 -8.06
CA VAL A 147 -7.91 0.76 -9.05
C VAL A 147 -6.53 0.12 -9.09
N ARG A 148 -6.02 -0.16 -10.29
CA ARG A 148 -4.66 -0.67 -10.46
C ARG A 148 -3.70 0.49 -10.64
N ALA A 149 -2.70 0.60 -9.76
CA ALA A 149 -1.64 1.58 -9.85
C ALA A 149 -0.34 0.96 -10.32
N SER A 150 0.37 1.67 -11.18
CA SER A 150 1.72 1.31 -11.62
C SER A 150 2.75 1.93 -10.68
N ALA A 151 3.64 1.11 -10.15
CA ALA A 151 4.71 1.56 -9.27
C ALA A 151 6.00 1.82 -10.05
N SER A 152 6.67 2.94 -9.78
CA SER A 152 7.90 3.32 -10.47
C SER A 152 8.84 4.11 -9.56
N ASN A 153 10.03 4.44 -10.09
CA ASN A 153 11.01 5.31 -9.42
C ASN A 153 11.36 4.90 -7.99
N LEU A 154 11.37 3.58 -7.71
CA LEU A 154 11.77 3.05 -6.42
C LEU A 154 13.25 3.38 -6.14
N LYS A 155 13.49 4.00 -5.00
CA LYS A 155 14.83 4.28 -4.47
C LYS A 155 14.86 3.92 -3.01
N GLU A 156 15.92 3.22 -2.60
CA GLU A 156 16.14 2.84 -1.21
C GLU A 156 17.48 3.43 -0.76
N SER A 157 17.48 4.10 0.39
CA SER A 157 18.68 4.69 0.98
C SER A 157 18.61 4.54 2.51
N GLY A 158 19.36 3.57 3.03
CA GLY A 158 19.32 3.25 4.46
C GLY A 158 17.92 2.82 4.91
N GLU A 159 17.33 3.58 5.83
CA GLU A 159 15.97 3.35 6.34
C GLU A 159 14.88 4.09 5.55
N GLN A 160 15.26 4.83 4.50
CA GLN A 160 14.33 5.59 3.68
C GLN A 160 14.03 4.89 2.36
N VAL A 161 12.75 4.89 1.97
CA VAL A 161 12.28 4.38 0.68
C VAL A 161 11.41 5.44 0.01
N THR A 162 11.63 5.70 -1.27
CA THR A 162 10.77 6.58 -2.08
C THR A 162 10.33 5.87 -3.35
N PHE A 163 9.10 6.07 -3.77
CA PHE A 163 8.57 5.53 -5.02
C PHE A 163 7.36 6.33 -5.48
N ASP A 164 6.98 6.16 -6.75
CA ASP A 164 5.78 6.76 -7.33
C ASP A 164 4.72 5.70 -7.59
N LEU A 165 3.45 6.05 -7.37
CA LEU A 165 2.29 5.33 -7.88
C LEU A 165 1.55 6.19 -8.90
N GLU A 166 1.25 5.62 -10.06
CA GLU A 166 0.50 6.28 -11.12
C GLU A 166 -0.75 5.47 -11.49
N PHE A 167 -1.91 6.13 -11.54
CA PHE A 167 -3.17 5.49 -11.91
C PHE A 167 -4.19 6.50 -12.46
N PRO A 168 -5.09 6.07 -13.36
CA PRO A 168 -6.24 6.87 -13.76
C PRO A 168 -7.38 6.75 -12.73
N VAL A 169 -8.15 7.82 -12.58
CA VAL A 169 -9.42 7.84 -11.83
C VAL A 169 -10.51 8.36 -12.76
N SER A 170 -11.62 7.64 -12.90
CA SER A 170 -12.82 8.12 -13.59
C SER A 170 -13.73 8.84 -12.60
N LEU A 171 -14.12 10.08 -12.88
CA LEU A 171 -15.08 10.82 -12.05
C LEU A 171 -16.43 10.10 -12.01
N GLY A 172 -16.91 9.60 -13.15
CA GLY A 172 -18.17 8.88 -13.29
C GLY A 172 -18.22 7.57 -12.50
N GLU A 173 -17.12 6.83 -12.37
CA GLU A 173 -17.05 5.60 -11.56
C GLU A 173 -17.34 5.84 -10.07
N PHE A 174 -17.13 7.07 -9.61
CA PHE A 174 -17.37 7.56 -8.25
C PHE A 174 -18.56 8.53 -8.15
N ASP A 175 -19.46 8.54 -9.15
CA ASP A 175 -20.63 9.43 -9.21
C ASP A 175 -20.27 10.92 -8.96
N LEU A 176 -19.12 11.33 -9.48
CA LEU A 176 -18.68 12.71 -9.48
C LEU A 176 -19.03 13.34 -10.82
N LYS A 177 -19.68 14.50 -10.75
CA LYS A 177 -19.97 15.32 -11.93
C LYS A 177 -18.92 16.40 -12.05
N ALA A 178 -18.17 16.36 -13.14
CA ALA A 178 -17.14 17.36 -13.38
C ALA A 178 -17.78 18.77 -13.44
N PRO A 179 -17.20 19.78 -12.78
CA PRO A 179 -17.75 21.13 -12.81
C PRO A 179 -17.74 21.68 -14.24
N THR A 180 -18.89 22.17 -14.71
CA THR A 180 -18.97 22.83 -16.02
C THR A 180 -18.67 24.33 -15.86
N VAL A 181 -17.88 24.90 -16.76
CA VAL A 181 -17.60 26.35 -16.81
C VAL A 181 -18.19 26.90 -18.12
N LEU A 182 -19.17 27.80 -18.00
CA LEU A 182 -19.79 28.53 -19.12
C LEU A 182 -20.39 27.66 -20.25
N GLY A 183 -20.82 26.42 -19.97
CA GLY A 183 -21.58 25.56 -20.89
C GLY A 183 -20.82 25.02 -22.12
N ILE A 184 -19.62 25.55 -22.42
CA ILE A 184 -18.83 25.20 -23.61
C ILE A 184 -17.61 24.34 -23.24
N ILE A 185 -17.06 24.52 -22.04
CA ILE A 185 -15.86 23.81 -21.59
C ILE A 185 -16.27 22.53 -20.87
N ARG A 186 -15.90 21.38 -21.45
CA ARG A 186 -16.11 20.06 -20.85
C ARG A 186 -14.82 19.57 -20.23
N VAL A 187 -14.91 19.16 -18.98
CA VAL A 187 -13.85 18.44 -18.29
C VAL A 187 -13.99 16.96 -18.64
N GLY A 188 -12.87 16.33 -18.99
CA GLY A 188 -12.78 14.91 -19.25
C GLY A 188 -13.08 14.12 -17.99
N ASP A 189 -13.65 12.93 -18.17
CA ASP A 189 -14.01 12.04 -17.07
C ASP A 189 -12.77 11.46 -16.35
N LYS A 190 -11.68 11.26 -17.08
CA LYS A 190 -10.45 10.67 -16.53
C LYS A 190 -9.52 11.73 -15.97
N VAL A 191 -9.07 11.49 -14.75
CA VAL A 191 -8.03 12.24 -14.05
C VAL A 191 -6.81 11.34 -13.92
N SER A 192 -5.65 11.81 -14.38
CA SER A 192 -4.39 11.10 -14.17
C SER A 192 -3.85 11.47 -12.79
N VAL A 193 -3.56 10.48 -11.95
CA VAL A 193 -3.05 10.68 -10.60
C VAL A 193 -1.64 10.12 -10.50
N LYS A 194 -0.74 10.90 -9.89
CA LYS A 194 0.60 10.49 -9.49
C LYS A 194 0.80 10.80 -8.02
N ALA A 195 1.06 9.78 -7.22
CA ALA A 195 1.40 9.92 -5.80
C ALA A 195 2.86 9.55 -5.58
N THR A 196 3.64 10.47 -5.02
CA THR A 196 5.04 10.24 -4.63
C THR A 196 5.09 9.97 -3.14
N PHE A 197 5.55 8.78 -2.77
CA PHE A 197 5.64 8.33 -1.40
C PHE A 197 7.05 8.49 -0.85
N THR A 198 7.12 8.87 0.43
CA THR A 198 8.34 8.80 1.23
C THR A 198 8.04 7.99 2.48
N LEU A 199 8.78 6.90 2.65
CA LEU A 199 8.65 5.96 3.76
C LEU A 199 9.93 5.94 4.59
N THR A 200 9.76 5.72 5.90
CA THR A 200 10.84 5.47 6.85
C THR A 200 10.57 4.14 7.55
N LEU A 201 11.53 3.23 7.50
CA LEU A 201 11.50 1.96 8.20
C LEU A 201 12.11 2.12 9.58
N SER A 202 11.37 1.76 10.62
CA SER A 202 11.88 1.65 11.98
C SER A 202 11.86 0.18 12.39
N ARG A 203 13.05 -0.37 12.64
CA ARG A 203 13.20 -1.71 13.20
C ARG A 203 13.25 -1.59 14.72
N SER A 204 12.38 -2.31 15.44
CA SER A 204 12.57 -2.46 16.88
C SER A 204 13.87 -3.22 17.10
N ARG A 205 14.82 -2.61 17.81
CA ARG A 205 16.06 -3.26 18.25
C ARG A 205 15.78 -4.25 19.36
#